data_AF-A0A6G5QHP4-F1
#
_entry.id   AF-A0A6G5QHP4-F1
#
_cell.length_a   1.000
_cell.length_b   1.000
_cell.length_c   1.000
_cell.angle_alpha   90.00
_cell.angle_beta   90.00
_cell.angle_gamma   90.00
#
_symmetry.space_group_name_H-M   'P 1'
#
loop_
_entity.id
_entity.type
_entity.pdbx_description
1 polymer ?
#
loop_
_entity_poly.entity_id
_entity_poly.type
_entity_poly.pdbx_seq_one_letter_code
_entity_poly.pdbx_strand_id
1 'polypeptide(L)'
;MIFKKLTATLLLANFAFCAQNADVTAVGKVFGDGLKLDKVIIKYDVPLDEKSATSCNFKVSDESKDRAIKDIKVDNDSVILTLQELPLIDSSIAPKPDKEKRQKMGQNGPVLDSKGNPQPLKQITAKVKQQSEILAKNGKSYAPQTLNANHVKLPIIDEFRQENFTYNDISLNYNLFVPKDYDSQIKAIR
;
A
#
# COMPACT_ATOMS: atom_id res chain seq x y z
N MET A 1 -26.74 -53.02 -33.85
CA MET A 1 -26.69 -51.61 -33.40
C MET A 1 -25.24 -51.20 -33.28
N ILE A 2 -24.78 -50.28 -34.15
CA ILE A 2 -23.39 -49.79 -34.18
C ILE A 2 -23.38 -48.42 -33.48
N PHE A 3 -22.73 -48.33 -32.32
CA PHE A 3 -22.55 -47.08 -31.60
C PHE A 3 -21.42 -46.26 -32.26
N LYS A 4 -21.77 -45.12 -32.88
CA LYS A 4 -20.81 -44.11 -33.32
C LYS A 4 -20.26 -43.39 -32.08
N LYS A 5 -18.95 -43.49 -31.84
CA LYS A 5 -18.25 -42.66 -30.85
C LYS A 5 -18.19 -41.23 -31.39
N LEU A 6 -18.80 -40.29 -30.65
CA LEU A 6 -18.70 -38.86 -30.89
C LEU A 6 -17.48 -38.35 -30.12
N THR A 7 -16.36 -38.15 -30.81
CA THR A 7 -15.18 -37.48 -30.26
C THR A 7 -15.43 -35.97 -30.26
N ALA A 8 -15.62 -35.40 -29.07
CA ALA A 8 -15.59 -33.97 -28.84
C ALA A 8 -14.13 -33.48 -28.87
N THR A 9 -13.76 -32.77 -29.93
CA THR A 9 -12.47 -32.07 -30.01
C THR A 9 -12.54 -30.82 -29.15
N LEU A 10 -11.89 -30.87 -27.98
CA LEU A 10 -11.70 -29.72 -27.11
C LEU A 10 -10.63 -28.81 -27.73
N LEU A 11 -11.02 -27.69 -28.33
CA LEU A 11 -10.08 -26.63 -28.72
C LEU A 11 -9.55 -25.99 -27.43
N LEU A 12 -8.31 -26.32 -27.03
CA LEU A 12 -7.59 -25.49 -26.08
C LEU A 12 -7.10 -24.24 -26.82
N ALA A 13 -7.72 -23.10 -26.54
CA ALA A 13 -7.15 -21.81 -26.90
C ALA A 13 -5.85 -21.60 -26.10
N ASN A 14 -4.73 -21.49 -26.81
CA ASN A 14 -3.45 -21.11 -26.23
C ASN A 14 -3.53 -19.63 -25.80
N PHE A 15 -3.89 -19.37 -24.54
CA PHE A 15 -3.63 -18.09 -23.92
C PHE A 15 -2.15 -18.02 -23.60
N ALA A 16 -1.40 -17.27 -24.40
CA ALA A 16 -0.02 -16.91 -24.08
C ALA A 16 -0.02 -16.14 -22.76
N PHE A 17 0.43 -16.79 -21.69
CA PHE A 17 0.62 -16.17 -20.39
C PHE A 17 1.89 -15.31 -20.44
N CYS A 18 1.78 -14.09 -20.95
CA CYS A 18 2.79 -13.08 -20.65
C CYS A 18 2.52 -12.61 -19.23
N ALA A 19 3.44 -12.89 -18.30
CA ALA A 19 3.44 -12.25 -16.99
C ALA A 19 3.37 -10.74 -17.21
N GLN A 20 2.23 -10.13 -16.87
CA GLN A 20 2.03 -8.72 -17.08
C GLN A 20 2.72 -7.98 -15.94
N ASN A 21 3.70 -7.14 -16.28
CA ASN A 21 4.25 -6.17 -15.34
C ASN A 21 3.23 -5.05 -15.17
N ALA A 22 2.15 -5.30 -14.41
CA ALA A 22 1.25 -4.24 -14.00
C ALA A 22 1.99 -3.32 -13.02
N ASP A 23 1.85 -2.02 -13.20
CA ASP A 23 2.39 -1.01 -12.29
C ASP A 23 1.44 -0.92 -11.08
N VAL A 24 1.94 -1.29 -9.90
CA VAL A 24 1.15 -1.38 -8.67
C VAL A 24 1.73 -0.44 -7.63
N THR A 25 0.93 0.55 -7.26
CA THR A 25 1.27 1.54 -6.23
C THR A 25 0.56 1.24 -4.92
N ALA A 26 1.32 1.03 -3.86
CA ALA A 26 0.82 1.02 -2.49
C ALA A 26 0.74 2.46 -1.96
N VAL A 27 -0.45 2.90 -1.56
CA VAL A 27 -0.68 4.24 -1.01
C VAL A 27 -0.80 4.14 0.50
N GLY A 28 0.11 4.80 1.21
CA GLY A 28 0.13 4.86 2.67
C GLY A 28 -0.57 6.10 3.22
N LYS A 29 -1.09 5.97 4.43
CA LYS A 29 -1.69 7.07 5.22
C LYS A 29 -1.23 6.96 6.67
N VAL A 30 -0.93 8.12 7.29
CA VAL A 30 -0.53 8.18 8.69
C VAL A 30 -1.78 8.26 9.57
N PHE A 31 -1.82 7.40 10.58
CA PHE A 31 -2.81 7.36 11.64
C PHE A 31 -2.13 7.63 12.99
N GLY A 32 -2.92 7.76 14.06
CA GLY A 32 -2.37 8.00 15.41
C GLY A 32 -1.43 6.91 15.92
N ASP A 33 -1.56 5.69 15.39
CA ASP A 33 -0.70 4.53 15.69
C ASP A 33 0.31 4.23 14.56
N GLY A 34 0.53 5.17 13.65
CA GLY A 34 1.60 5.13 12.64
C GLY A 34 1.11 4.99 11.19
N LEU A 35 2.07 4.71 10.31
CA LEU A 35 1.84 4.59 8.87
C LEU A 35 1.18 3.24 8.53
N LYS A 36 0.07 3.28 7.79
CA LYS A 36 -0.69 2.09 7.35
C LYS A 36 -0.99 2.14 5.85
N LEU A 37 -1.17 0.97 5.24
CA LEU A 37 -1.69 0.84 3.89
C LEU A 37 -3.15 1.30 3.85
N ASP A 38 -3.43 2.28 2.98
CA ASP A 38 -4.75 2.92 2.81
C ASP A 38 -5.41 2.49 1.49
N LYS A 39 -4.65 2.51 0.40
CA LYS A 39 -5.14 2.14 -0.93
C LYS A 39 -4.10 1.37 -1.72
N VAL A 40 -4.56 0.64 -2.72
CA VAL A 40 -3.71 0.05 -3.75
C VAL A 40 -4.22 0.48 -5.12
N ILE A 41 -3.32 0.98 -5.97
CA ILE A 41 -3.63 1.37 -7.35
C ILE A 41 -2.94 0.37 -8.26
N ILE A 42 -3.70 -0.23 -9.18
CA ILE A 42 -3.20 -1.17 -10.19
C ILE A 42 -3.41 -0.52 -11.54
N LYS A 43 -2.33 -0.21 -12.24
CA LYS A 43 -2.37 0.38 -13.57
C LYS A 43 -2.17 -0.68 -14.64
N TYR A 44 -3.09 -0.68 -15.59
CA TYR A 44 -3.10 -1.49 -16.79
C TYR A 44 -2.63 -0.66 -17.97
N ASP A 45 -2.32 -1.31 -19.09
CA ASP A 45 -1.78 -0.64 -20.29
C ASP A 45 -2.87 -0.04 -21.20
N VAL A 46 -4.14 -0.32 -20.91
CA VAL A 46 -5.29 0.10 -21.72
C VAL A 46 -6.45 0.49 -20.79
N PRO A 47 -7.29 1.48 -21.18
CA PRO A 47 -8.53 1.78 -20.49
C PRO A 47 -9.43 0.56 -20.25
N LEU A 48 -9.93 0.44 -19.03
CA LEU A 48 -10.74 -0.67 -18.54
C LEU A 48 -12.23 -0.46 -18.76
N ASP A 49 -12.98 -1.55 -18.95
CA ASP A 49 -14.43 -1.51 -18.77
C ASP A 49 -14.73 -1.32 -17.28
N GLU A 50 -15.44 -0.24 -16.95
CA GLU A 50 -15.78 0.16 -15.59
C GLU A 50 -16.52 -0.92 -14.79
N LYS A 51 -17.27 -1.79 -15.48
CA LYS A 51 -18.04 -2.87 -14.84
C LYS A 51 -17.27 -4.18 -14.68
N SER A 52 -16.08 -4.28 -15.28
CA SER A 52 -15.28 -5.51 -15.25
C SER A 52 -14.57 -5.75 -13.92
N ALA A 53 -14.34 -4.69 -13.14
CA ALA A 53 -13.64 -4.75 -11.86
C ALA A 53 -14.59 -4.49 -10.69
N THR A 54 -14.71 -5.47 -9.82
CA THR A 54 -15.47 -5.45 -8.56
C THR A 54 -14.58 -5.95 -7.42
N SER A 55 -15.00 -5.75 -6.17
CA SER A 55 -14.21 -6.20 -5.00
C SER A 55 -13.99 -7.72 -4.97
N CYS A 56 -14.90 -8.52 -5.53
CA CYS A 56 -14.76 -9.97 -5.63
C CYS A 56 -13.63 -10.41 -6.57
N ASN A 57 -13.20 -9.54 -7.50
CA ASN A 57 -12.09 -9.86 -8.39
C ASN A 57 -10.74 -9.76 -7.69
N PHE A 58 -10.66 -9.18 -6.49
CA PHE A 58 -9.38 -8.86 -5.84
C PHE A 58 -9.31 -9.31 -4.38
N LYS A 59 -8.12 -9.75 -3.97
CA LYS A 59 -7.71 -9.82 -2.56
C LYS A 59 -6.44 -9.03 -2.34
N VAL A 60 -6.42 -8.23 -1.29
CA VAL A 60 -5.24 -7.42 -0.91
C VAL A 60 -4.68 -7.95 0.39
N SER A 61 -3.36 -8.05 0.49
CA SER A 61 -2.66 -8.32 1.74
C SER A 61 -1.48 -7.38 1.96
N ASP A 62 -1.19 -7.13 3.24
CA ASP A 62 -0.04 -6.37 3.74
C ASP A 62 0.67 -7.23 4.78
N GLU A 63 1.97 -7.48 4.61
CA GLU A 63 2.75 -8.41 5.44
C GLU A 63 2.05 -9.77 5.67
N SER A 64 1.46 -10.34 4.61
CA SER A 64 0.69 -11.60 4.65
C SER A 64 -0.63 -11.56 5.44
N LYS A 65 -1.08 -10.39 5.91
CA LYS A 65 -2.40 -10.21 6.51
C LYS A 65 -3.40 -9.72 5.47
N ASP A 66 -4.53 -10.40 5.37
CA ASP A 66 -5.60 -9.97 4.48
C ASP A 66 -6.17 -8.61 4.89
N ARG A 67 -6.43 -7.77 3.89
CA ARG A 67 -7.03 -6.45 4.04
C ARG A 67 -8.39 -6.42 3.37
N ALA A 68 -9.39 -6.00 4.12
CA ALA A 68 -10.73 -5.81 3.58
C ALA A 68 -10.74 -4.61 2.61
N ILE A 69 -11.32 -4.82 1.44
CA ILE A 69 -11.58 -3.75 0.46
C ILE A 69 -12.89 -3.08 0.87
N LYS A 70 -12.83 -1.78 1.13
CA LYS A 70 -13.99 -0.95 1.46
C LYS A 70 -14.71 -0.48 0.20
N ASP A 71 -13.93 -0.06 -0.80
CA ASP A 71 -14.45 0.51 -2.04
C ASP A 71 -13.51 0.21 -3.20
N ILE A 72 -14.08 0.16 -4.41
CA ILE A 72 -13.35 -0.05 -5.66
C ILE A 72 -13.81 0.98 -6.68
N LYS A 73 -12.84 1.60 -7.35
CA LYS A 73 -13.08 2.50 -8.47
C LYS A 73 -12.23 2.09 -9.66
N VAL A 74 -12.85 2.03 -10.83
CA VAL A 74 -12.12 2.03 -12.11
C VAL A 74 -11.93 3.48 -12.53
N ASP A 75 -10.68 3.87 -12.79
CA ASP A 75 -10.30 5.19 -13.25
C ASP A 75 -9.46 5.05 -14.52
N ASN A 76 -10.14 5.12 -15.66
CA ASN A 76 -9.55 4.89 -16.98
C ASN A 76 -8.82 3.54 -17.08
N ASP A 77 -7.49 3.54 -17.09
CA ASP A 77 -6.59 2.38 -17.19
C ASP A 77 -6.20 1.82 -15.81
N SER A 78 -6.78 2.32 -14.72
CA SER A 78 -6.41 1.95 -13.36
C SER A 78 -7.57 1.41 -12.54
N VAL A 79 -7.29 0.44 -11.66
CA VAL A 79 -8.18 0.01 -10.58
C VAL A 79 -7.65 0.54 -9.26
N ILE A 80 -8.49 1.27 -8.52
CA ILE A 80 -8.18 1.83 -7.22
C ILE A 80 -8.97 1.04 -6.17
N LEU A 81 -8.24 0.32 -5.32
CA LEU A 81 -8.77 -0.45 -4.19
C LEU A 81 -8.59 0.37 -2.91
N THR A 82 -9.66 0.95 -2.38
CA THR A 82 -9.64 1.62 -1.08
C THR A 82 -9.88 0.58 0.02
N LEU A 83 -8.98 0.53 0.99
CA LEU A 83 -9.03 -0.48 2.05
C LEU A 83 -9.83 0.03 3.26
N GLN A 84 -10.41 -0.91 3.99
CA GLN A 84 -10.96 -0.63 5.30
C GLN A 84 -9.83 -0.25 6.27
N GLU A 85 -10.04 0.83 7.02
CA GLU A 85 -9.13 1.26 8.07
C GLU A 85 -9.10 0.21 9.19
N LEU A 86 -7.89 -0.15 9.64
CA LEU A 86 -7.73 -1.01 10.81
C LEU A 86 -8.00 -0.22 12.09
N PRO A 87 -8.55 -0.84 13.13
CA PRO A 87 -8.67 -0.21 14.43
C PRO A 87 -7.31 0.32 14.89
N LEU A 88 -7.34 1.46 15.58
CA LEU A 88 -6.15 2.00 16.22
C LEU A 88 -5.72 1.02 17.31
N ILE A 89 -4.44 0.65 17.30
CA ILE A 89 -3.87 -0.17 18.36
C ILE A 89 -3.30 0.78 19.40
N ASP A 90 -3.91 0.80 20.58
CA ASP A 90 -3.34 1.48 21.72
C ASP A 90 -2.12 0.70 22.22
N SER A 91 -0.94 1.23 21.89
CA SER A 91 0.34 0.64 22.30
C SER A 91 0.57 0.75 23.82
N SER A 92 -0.20 1.59 24.53
CA SER A 92 -0.13 1.72 25.99
C SER A 92 -0.80 0.56 26.75
N ILE A 93 -1.62 -0.25 26.06
CA ILE A 93 -2.35 -1.41 26.61
C ILE A 93 -1.64 -2.74 26.24
N ALA A 94 -0.39 -2.68 25.77
CA ALA A 94 0.39 -3.90 25.54
C ALA A 94 0.43 -4.76 26.82
N PRO A 95 0.18 -6.09 26.73
CA PRO A 95 0.28 -6.97 27.88
C PRO A 95 1.63 -6.76 28.56
N LYS A 96 1.60 -6.42 29.85
CA LYS A 96 2.85 -6.20 30.60
C LYS A 96 3.69 -7.47 30.44
N PRO A 97 4.92 -7.39 29.91
CA PRO A 97 5.75 -8.57 29.66
C PRO A 97 5.92 -9.38 30.96
N ASP A 98 6.14 -10.69 30.88
CA ASP A 98 6.33 -11.50 32.09
C ASP A 98 7.53 -11.02 32.91
N LYS A 99 7.53 -11.31 34.22
CA LYS A 99 8.54 -10.79 35.17
C LYS A 99 9.98 -11.04 34.74
N GLU A 100 10.27 -12.20 34.13
CA GLU A 100 11.61 -12.53 33.61
C GLU A 100 12.02 -11.63 32.42
N LYS A 101 11.08 -11.26 31.55
CA LYS A 101 11.33 -10.31 30.46
C LYS A 101 11.51 -8.88 31.00
N ARG A 102 10.78 -8.49 32.05
CA ARG A 102 10.96 -7.19 32.72
C ARG A 102 12.33 -7.03 33.36
N GLN A 103 12.86 -8.09 33.99
CA GLN A 103 14.18 -8.06 34.62
C GLN A 103 15.31 -7.90 33.58
N LYS A 104 15.13 -8.46 32.38
CA LYS A 104 16.04 -8.23 31.24
C LYS A 104 15.86 -6.85 30.58
N MET A 105 14.67 -6.26 30.64
CA MET A 105 14.38 -4.92 30.11
C MET A 105 14.75 -3.77 31.08
N GLY A 106 14.89 -4.06 32.38
CA GLY A 106 14.97 -3.05 33.44
C GLY A 106 16.34 -2.38 33.67
N GLN A 107 17.37 -2.69 32.89
CA GLN A 107 18.70 -2.10 33.08
C GLN A 107 19.09 -1.02 32.06
N ASN A 108 18.30 -0.81 31.01
CA ASN A 108 18.60 0.16 29.95
C ASN A 108 17.38 1.05 29.66
N GLY A 109 17.01 1.89 30.63
CA GLY A 109 16.11 3.01 30.36
C GLY A 109 16.72 3.95 29.30
N PRO A 110 15.92 4.79 28.63
CA PRO A 110 16.46 5.79 27.71
C PRO A 110 17.44 6.68 28.46
N VAL A 111 18.73 6.61 28.10
CA VAL A 111 19.73 7.53 28.61
C VAL A 111 19.56 8.85 27.84
N LEU A 112 19.67 9.99 28.53
CA LEU A 112 19.39 11.34 28.00
C LEU A 112 20.29 11.74 26.80
N ASP A 113 21.28 10.91 26.48
CA ASP A 113 22.29 11.01 25.42
C ASP A 113 22.32 9.76 24.50
N SER A 114 21.41 8.81 24.69
CA SER A 114 21.27 7.67 23.80
C SER A 114 20.80 8.20 22.45
N LYS A 115 21.68 8.12 21.43
CA LYS A 115 21.30 8.31 20.03
C LYS A 115 20.18 7.30 19.76
N GLY A 116 18.94 7.77 19.87
CA GLY A 116 17.76 6.91 19.92
C GLY A 116 17.84 5.84 18.85
N ASN A 117 17.55 4.59 19.20
CA ASN A 117 17.71 3.45 18.30
C ASN A 117 16.83 3.68 17.05
N PRO A 118 17.39 4.19 15.93
CA PRO A 118 16.59 4.60 14.79
C PRO A 118 16.21 3.31 14.10
N GLN A 119 15.03 2.78 14.43
CA GLN A 119 14.46 1.72 13.63
C GLN A 119 14.09 2.32 12.27
N PRO A 120 14.50 1.70 11.15
CA PRO A 120 14.06 2.12 9.84
C PRO A 120 12.53 2.21 9.83
N LEU A 121 12.00 3.30 9.26
CA LEU A 121 10.56 3.43 9.10
C LEU A 121 10.04 2.21 8.33
N LYS A 122 9.02 1.56 8.90
CA LYS A 122 8.37 0.42 8.25
C LYS A 122 7.90 0.83 6.87
N GLN A 123 8.40 0.13 5.85
CA GLN A 123 7.96 0.34 4.48
C GLN A 123 6.55 -0.21 4.30
N ILE A 124 5.70 0.55 3.61
CA ILE A 124 4.38 0.07 3.22
C ILE A 124 4.54 -0.92 2.08
N THR A 125 3.94 -2.09 2.24
CA THR A 125 3.90 -3.13 1.21
C THR A 125 2.46 -3.40 0.81
N ALA A 126 2.26 -3.94 -0.39
CA ALA A 126 0.98 -4.51 -0.77
C ALA A 126 1.18 -5.67 -1.73
N LYS A 127 0.37 -6.71 -1.57
CA LYS A 127 0.23 -7.81 -2.50
C LYS A 127 -1.23 -7.93 -2.91
N VAL A 128 -1.47 -7.99 -4.21
CA VAL A 128 -2.81 -8.14 -4.78
C VAL A 128 -2.91 -9.48 -5.49
N LYS A 129 -3.95 -10.24 -5.20
CA LYS A 129 -4.38 -11.36 -6.03
C LYS A 129 -5.58 -10.91 -6.85
N GLN A 130 -5.39 -10.76 -8.16
CA GLN A 130 -6.49 -10.67 -9.12
C GLN A 130 -7.00 -12.09 -9.37
N GLN A 131 -8.19 -12.40 -8.85
CA GLN A 131 -8.74 -13.76 -8.80
C GLN A 131 -9.45 -14.18 -10.08
N SER A 132 -9.83 -13.21 -10.91
CA SER A 132 -10.66 -13.40 -12.11
C SER A 132 -10.23 -12.43 -13.20
N GLU A 133 -10.81 -12.64 -14.38
CA GLU A 133 -10.55 -11.82 -15.56
C GLU A 133 -11.01 -10.37 -15.37
N ILE A 134 -10.23 -9.42 -15.90
CA ILE A 134 -10.58 -8.00 -16.02
C ILE A 134 -10.58 -7.63 -17.49
N LEU A 135 -11.59 -6.90 -17.95
CA LEU A 135 -11.78 -6.57 -19.37
C LEU A 135 -11.46 -5.11 -19.65
N ALA A 136 -10.73 -4.88 -20.74
CA ALA A 136 -10.47 -3.56 -21.28
C ALA A 136 -11.59 -3.12 -22.25
N LYS A 137 -11.74 -1.80 -22.45
CA LYS A 137 -12.71 -1.24 -23.40
C LYS A 137 -12.46 -1.68 -24.84
N ASN A 138 -11.22 -2.01 -25.19
CA ASN A 138 -10.83 -2.50 -26.51
C ASN A 138 -10.97 -4.02 -26.69
N GLY A 139 -11.56 -4.72 -25.71
CA GLY A 139 -11.72 -6.18 -25.73
C GLY A 139 -10.48 -6.96 -25.28
N LYS A 140 -9.38 -6.30 -24.93
CA LYS A 140 -8.24 -6.96 -24.28
C LYS A 140 -8.68 -7.52 -22.92
N SER A 141 -8.18 -8.70 -22.59
CA SER A 141 -8.46 -9.39 -21.34
C SER A 141 -7.19 -9.54 -20.51
N TYR A 142 -7.34 -9.38 -19.19
CA TYR A 142 -6.28 -9.58 -18.21
C TYR A 142 -6.61 -10.78 -17.34
N ALA A 143 -5.84 -11.86 -17.50
CA ALA A 143 -6.03 -13.11 -16.77
C ALA A 143 -5.74 -12.97 -15.26
N PRO A 144 -6.26 -13.90 -14.42
CA PRO A 144 -5.93 -13.95 -12.99
C PRO A 144 -4.42 -13.97 -12.76
N GLN A 145 -3.95 -13.16 -11.83
CA GLN A 145 -2.54 -13.00 -11.54
C GLN A 145 -2.30 -12.50 -10.11
N THR A 146 -1.05 -12.64 -9.65
CA THR A 146 -0.60 -12.07 -8.39
C THR A 146 0.37 -10.93 -8.68
N LEU A 147 0.10 -9.77 -8.12
CA LEU A 147 0.86 -8.55 -8.30
C LEU A 147 1.42 -8.11 -6.95
N ASN A 148 2.67 -7.66 -6.93
CA ASN A 148 3.24 -7.00 -5.76
C ASN A 148 3.38 -5.52 -6.08
N ALA A 149 3.16 -4.66 -5.08
CA ALA A 149 3.45 -3.25 -5.22
C ALA A 149 4.94 -3.05 -5.51
N ASN A 150 5.22 -2.34 -6.59
CA ASN A 150 6.54 -1.92 -7.03
C ASN A 150 6.74 -0.40 -6.88
N HIS A 151 5.69 0.32 -6.50
CA HIS A 151 5.73 1.72 -6.13
C HIS A 151 5.07 1.97 -4.77
N VAL A 152 5.53 3.00 -4.07
CA VAL A 152 4.95 3.48 -2.82
C VAL A 152 4.68 4.96 -2.96
N LYS A 153 3.51 5.41 -2.51
CA LYS A 153 3.14 6.82 -2.44
C LYS A 153 2.65 7.16 -1.05
N LEU A 154 3.13 8.26 -0.49
CA LEU A 154 2.76 8.72 0.86
C LEU A 154 2.24 10.15 0.77
N PRO A 155 1.00 10.39 0.30
CA PRO A 155 0.58 11.70 -0.18
C PRO A 155 0.80 12.88 0.77
N ILE A 156 0.67 12.66 2.09
CA ILE A 156 0.93 13.70 3.09
C ILE A 156 2.43 13.84 3.36
N ILE A 157 3.16 12.72 3.51
CA ILE A 157 4.60 12.73 3.81
C ILE A 157 5.39 13.31 2.63
N ASP A 158 4.98 13.01 1.40
CA ASP A 158 5.60 13.49 0.17
C ASP A 158 5.52 15.02 0.02
N GLU A 159 4.63 15.71 0.77
CA GLU A 159 4.56 17.18 0.81
C GLU A 159 5.54 17.82 1.82
N PHE A 160 6.23 17.02 2.64
CA PHE A 160 7.28 17.50 3.53
C PHE A 160 8.63 17.53 2.80
N ARG A 161 9.36 18.63 2.96
CA ARG A 161 10.77 18.71 2.59
C ARG A 161 11.63 18.28 3.76
N GLN A 162 12.60 17.41 3.52
CA GLN A 162 13.64 17.12 4.50
C GLN A 162 14.71 18.21 4.42
N GLU A 163 14.97 18.84 5.55
CA GLU A 163 15.92 19.94 5.68
C GLU A 163 16.91 19.63 6.82
N ASN A 164 18.03 20.35 6.81
CA ASN A 164 19.08 20.21 7.81
C ASN A 164 19.43 21.58 8.41
N PHE A 165 19.56 21.64 9.73
CA PHE A 165 20.08 22.80 10.44
C PHE A 165 21.36 22.41 11.18
N THR A 166 22.45 23.14 10.92
CA THR A 166 23.74 22.92 11.60
C THR A 166 24.11 24.14 12.44
N TYR A 167 24.47 23.89 13.71
CA TYR A 167 25.02 24.90 14.61
C TYR A 167 26.09 24.26 15.50
N ASN A 168 27.28 24.87 15.58
CA ASN A 168 28.43 24.36 16.35
C ASN A 168 28.72 22.87 16.09
N ASP A 169 28.81 22.47 14.82
CA ASP A 169 29.05 21.09 14.36
C ASP A 169 27.98 20.06 14.78
N ILE A 170 26.83 20.51 15.27
CA ILE A 170 25.67 19.67 15.58
C ILE A 170 24.61 19.89 14.49
N SER A 171 24.16 18.80 13.88
CA SER A 171 23.16 18.81 12.82
C SER A 171 21.84 18.20 13.29
N LEU A 172 20.74 18.90 12.99
CA LEU A 172 19.37 18.45 13.18
C LEU A 172 18.67 18.31 11.82
N ASN A 173 18.28 17.08 11.48
CA ASN A 173 17.38 16.83 10.35
C ASN A 173 15.94 17.07 10.78
N TYR A 174 15.16 17.75 9.95
CA TYR A 174 13.75 18.02 10.22
C TYR A 174 12.90 17.91 8.94
N ASN A 175 11.61 17.64 9.13
CA ASN A 175 10.62 17.64 8.06
C ASN A 175 9.86 18.97 8.10
N LEU A 176 9.88 19.72 6.99
CA LEU A 176 9.22 21.00 6.84
C LEU A 176 8.06 20.89 5.86
N PHE A 177 6.85 21.14 6.34
CA PHE A 177 5.68 21.37 5.48
C PHE A 177 5.51 22.86 5.23
N VAL A 178 5.43 23.26 3.97
CA VAL A 178 5.08 24.62 3.58
C VAL A 178 3.80 24.55 2.75
N PRO A 179 2.71 25.22 3.16
CA PRO A 179 1.49 25.28 2.37
C PRO A 179 1.76 25.79 0.94
N LYS A 180 1.07 25.21 -0.05
CA LYS A 180 1.28 25.54 -1.48
C LYS A 180 1.09 27.03 -1.78
N ASP A 181 0.13 27.65 -1.11
CA ASP A 181 -0.22 29.06 -1.30
C ASP A 181 0.37 29.95 -0.19
N TYR A 182 1.48 29.52 0.41
CA TYR A 182 2.15 30.31 1.45
C TYR A 182 2.76 31.58 0.86
N ASP A 183 2.15 32.73 1.17
CA ASP A 183 2.72 34.03 0.91
C ASP A 183 3.50 34.54 2.14
N SER A 184 4.83 34.57 1.99
CA SER A 184 5.77 35.08 3.00
C SER A 184 5.57 36.56 3.36
N GLN A 185 4.78 37.31 2.57
CA GLN A 185 4.52 38.73 2.78
C GLN A 185 3.22 39.02 3.53
N ILE A 186 2.38 37.99 3.79
CA ILE A 186 1.22 38.15 4.65
C ILE A 186 1.72 38.37 6.08
N LYS A 187 1.79 39.65 6.49
CA LYS A 187 2.00 40.00 7.89
C LYS A 187 0.79 39.50 8.69
N ALA A 188 1.05 38.65 9.67
CA ALA A 188 0.04 38.30 10.67
C ALA A 188 -0.53 39.60 11.23
N ILE A 189 -1.83 39.83 11.02
CA ILE A 189 -2.56 40.92 11.65
C ILE A 189 -2.48 40.65 13.16
N ARG A 190 -1.66 41.43 13.85
CA ARG A 190 -1.57 41.43 15.32
C ARG A 190 -2.63 42.34 15.90
#